data_AF-H0PS14-F1
#
_entry.id   AF-H0PS14-F1
#
_cell.length_a   1.000
_cell.length_b   1.000
_cell.length_c   1.000
_cell.angle_alpha   90.00
_cell.angle_beta   90.00
_cell.angle_gamma   90.00
#
_symmetry.space_group_name_H-M   'P 1'
#
loop_
_entity.id
_entity.type
_entity.pdbx_description
1 polymer ?
#
loop_
_entity_poly.entity_id
_entity_poly.type
_entity_poly.pdbx_seq_one_letter_code
_entity_poly.pdbx_strand_id
1 'polypeptide(L)'
;MKLPLRKRFGLRVKELRQATGLSQEAFADRCGFARSYMSRIERGGANPSLDAVETLADALCVEVRSLFETDTAAADSTGSVEVPYAADGTCFNPSLLRLRTKAYAVGEKSHVVRFNTFEAALEYLKTMKPAKWWRPNQKGDWGLVTAVRWAPLPTPASMPTPRPSDDSSA
;
A
#
# COMPACT_ATOMS: atom_id res chain seq x y z
N MET A 1 -0.79 13.58 11.15
CA MET A 1 -1.53 12.31 11.37
C MET A 1 -2.27 11.93 10.10
N LYS A 2 -2.20 10.67 9.65
CA LYS A 2 -2.90 10.19 8.45
C LYS A 2 -4.40 10.08 8.73
N LEU A 3 -5.27 10.62 7.87
CA LEU A 3 -6.71 10.45 8.01
C LEU A 3 -7.07 8.95 7.90
N PRO A 4 -8.01 8.45 8.74
CA PRO A 4 -8.46 7.08 8.65
C PRO A 4 -9.17 6.83 7.31
N LEU A 5 -9.06 5.60 6.79
CA LEU A 5 -9.59 5.21 5.48
C LEU A 5 -11.07 5.60 5.31
N ARG A 6 -11.91 5.33 6.33
CA ARG A 6 -13.33 5.70 6.33
C ARG A 6 -13.59 7.19 6.11
N LYS A 7 -12.76 8.07 6.69
CA LYS A 7 -12.89 9.52 6.47
C LYS A 7 -12.45 9.92 5.07
N ARG A 8 -11.36 9.34 4.57
CA ARG A 8 -10.89 9.60 3.18
C ARG A 8 -11.94 9.16 2.16
N PHE A 9 -12.48 7.96 2.33
CA PHE A 9 -13.58 7.42 1.53
C PHE A 9 -14.82 8.32 1.58
N GLY A 10 -15.27 8.69 2.78
CA GLY A 10 -16.44 9.56 2.94
C GLY A 10 -16.28 10.92 2.27
N LEU A 11 -15.11 11.55 2.42
CA LEU A 11 -14.78 12.81 1.75
C LEU A 11 -14.81 12.66 0.23
N ARG A 12 -14.24 11.58 -0.30
CA ARG A 12 -14.24 11.31 -1.74
C ARG A 12 -15.64 11.10 -2.31
N VAL A 13 -16.48 10.32 -1.62
CA VAL A 13 -17.90 10.15 -1.99
C VAL A 13 -18.63 11.50 -1.99
N LYS A 14 -18.37 12.36 -0.99
CA LYS A 14 -18.96 13.70 -0.93
C LYS A 14 -18.52 14.57 -2.12
N GLU A 15 -17.24 14.58 -2.44
CA GLU A 15 -16.68 15.33 -3.59
C GLU A 15 -17.35 14.90 -4.89
N LEU A 16 -17.40 13.60 -5.16
CA LEU A 16 -18.02 13.04 -6.36
C LEU A 16 -19.52 13.36 -6.42
N ARG A 17 -20.25 13.24 -5.30
CA ARG A 17 -21.65 13.66 -5.23
C ARG A 17 -21.80 15.14 -5.55
N GLN A 18 -20.98 16.01 -4.97
CA GLN A 18 -21.05 17.45 -5.22
C GLN A 18 -20.78 17.79 -6.69
N ALA A 19 -19.88 17.06 -7.36
CA ALA A 19 -19.64 17.22 -8.79
C ALA A 19 -20.87 16.89 -9.66
N THR A 20 -21.77 16.00 -9.19
CA THR A 20 -23.05 15.73 -9.87
C THR A 20 -24.13 16.79 -9.61
N GLY A 21 -23.90 17.75 -8.71
CA GLY A 21 -24.88 18.76 -8.30
C GLY A 21 -25.99 18.23 -7.37
N LEU A 22 -25.98 16.95 -7.01
CA LEU A 22 -27.01 16.35 -6.15
C LEU A 22 -26.87 16.77 -4.69
N SER A 23 -28.00 17.05 -4.04
CA SER A 23 -28.07 17.18 -2.59
C SER A 23 -27.79 15.82 -1.92
N GLN A 24 -27.43 15.85 -0.63
CA GLN A 24 -27.20 14.62 0.12
C GLN A 24 -28.45 13.74 0.22
N GLU A 25 -29.64 14.36 0.28
CA GLU A 25 -30.93 13.67 0.33
C GLU A 25 -31.25 13.02 -1.01
N ALA A 26 -31.18 13.79 -2.10
CA ALA A 26 -31.42 13.26 -3.45
C ALA A 26 -30.46 12.12 -3.82
N PHE A 27 -29.19 12.22 -3.40
CA PHE A 27 -28.23 11.15 -3.61
C PHE A 27 -28.51 9.92 -2.74
N ALA A 28 -28.93 10.12 -1.48
CA ALA A 28 -29.33 9.01 -0.62
C ALA A 28 -30.52 8.25 -1.20
N ASP A 29 -31.54 8.97 -1.69
CA ASP A 29 -32.71 8.39 -2.35
C ASP A 29 -32.31 7.61 -3.60
N ARG A 30 -31.42 8.17 -4.43
CA ARG A 30 -30.87 7.48 -5.61
C ARG A 30 -30.15 6.18 -5.26
N CYS A 31 -29.50 6.11 -4.12
CA CYS A 31 -28.81 4.91 -3.63
C CYS A 31 -29.74 3.95 -2.86
N GLY A 32 -31.00 4.31 -2.61
CA GLY A 32 -31.88 3.56 -1.72
C GLY A 32 -31.43 3.59 -0.24
N PHE A 33 -30.69 4.62 0.17
CA PHE A 33 -30.14 4.78 1.51
C PHE A 33 -30.92 5.78 2.34
N ALA A 34 -30.96 5.59 3.65
CA ALA A 34 -31.41 6.63 4.56
C ALA A 34 -30.47 7.85 4.50
N ARG A 35 -31.02 9.06 4.44
CA ARG A 35 -30.24 10.32 4.48
C ARG A 35 -29.26 10.37 5.65
N SER A 36 -29.65 9.87 6.82
CA SER A 36 -28.79 9.78 8.00
C SER A 36 -27.59 8.85 7.80
N TYR A 37 -27.76 7.76 7.06
CA TYR A 37 -26.69 6.85 6.68
C TYR A 37 -25.73 7.50 5.68
N MET A 38 -26.25 8.18 4.65
CA MET A 38 -25.44 8.95 3.70
C MET A 38 -24.59 10.01 4.41
N SER A 39 -25.20 10.77 5.34
CA SER A 39 -24.48 11.74 6.18
C SER A 39 -23.36 11.12 7.01
N ARG A 40 -23.57 9.91 7.54
CA ARG A 40 -22.54 9.19 8.31
C ARG A 40 -21.42 8.69 7.40
N ILE A 41 -21.73 8.21 6.20
CA ILE A 41 -20.72 7.80 5.21
C ILE A 41 -19.83 8.99 4.85
N GLU A 42 -20.40 10.12 4.43
CA GLU A 42 -19.64 11.28 3.96
C GLU A 42 -18.72 11.89 5.04
N ARG A 43 -19.07 11.71 6.32
CA ARG A 43 -18.23 12.17 7.46
C ARG A 43 -17.28 11.09 8.00
N GLY A 44 -17.28 9.89 7.42
CA GLY A 44 -16.49 8.75 7.86
C GLY A 44 -16.93 8.13 9.19
N GLY A 45 -18.17 8.35 9.59
CA GLY A 45 -18.82 7.80 10.80
C GLY A 45 -19.62 6.51 10.56
N ALA A 46 -19.55 5.95 9.35
CA ALA A 46 -20.10 4.65 9.00
C ALA A 46 -19.01 3.73 8.44
N ASN A 47 -19.27 2.42 8.49
CA ASN A 47 -18.49 1.38 7.83
C ASN A 47 -19.39 0.75 6.75
N PRO A 48 -19.42 1.30 5.52
CA PRO A 48 -20.25 0.76 4.46
C PRO A 48 -19.83 -0.67 4.10
N SER A 49 -20.81 -1.53 3.81
CA SER A 49 -20.55 -2.86 3.24
C SER A 49 -20.02 -2.72 1.81
N LEU A 50 -19.47 -3.81 1.26
CA LEU A 50 -19.03 -3.81 -0.13
C LEU A 50 -20.20 -3.56 -1.09
N ASP A 51 -21.37 -4.15 -0.83
CA ASP A 51 -22.60 -3.91 -1.61
C ASP A 51 -23.01 -2.42 -1.60
N ALA A 52 -22.83 -1.75 -0.45
CA ALA A 52 -23.10 -0.31 -0.35
C ALA A 52 -22.07 0.51 -1.13
N VAL A 53 -20.81 0.07 -1.17
CA VAL A 53 -19.75 0.71 -1.97
C VAL A 53 -20.03 0.55 -3.46
N GLU A 54 -20.47 -0.62 -3.90
CA GLU A 54 -20.90 -0.89 -5.28
C GLU A 54 -22.09 0.01 -5.67
N THR A 55 -23.13 0.04 -4.83
CA THR A 55 -24.30 0.91 -5.03
C THR A 55 -23.91 2.39 -5.16
N LEU A 56 -22.97 2.88 -4.33
CA LEU A 56 -22.46 4.25 -4.41
C LEU A 56 -21.73 4.51 -5.73
N ALA A 57 -20.90 3.58 -6.18
CA ALA A 57 -20.15 3.69 -7.43
C ALA A 57 -21.10 3.77 -8.63
N ASP A 58 -22.10 2.87 -8.66
CA ASP A 58 -23.13 2.83 -9.70
C ASP A 58 -23.97 4.11 -9.71
N ALA A 59 -24.41 4.57 -8.54
CA ALA A 59 -25.18 5.81 -8.41
C ALA A 59 -24.39 7.06 -8.82
N LEU A 60 -23.05 7.03 -8.69
CA LEU A 60 -22.16 8.10 -9.15
C LEU A 60 -21.68 7.91 -10.59
N CYS A 61 -21.96 6.76 -11.22
CA CYS A 61 -21.46 6.38 -12.53
C CYS A 61 -19.92 6.44 -12.63
N VAL A 62 -19.24 5.94 -11.60
CA VAL A 62 -17.77 5.86 -11.53
C VAL A 62 -17.32 4.43 -11.21
N GLU A 63 -16.06 4.12 -11.48
CA GLU A 63 -15.48 2.87 -11.03
C GLU A 63 -15.25 2.88 -9.51
N VAL A 64 -15.37 1.71 -8.87
CA VAL A 64 -15.19 1.57 -7.41
C VAL A 64 -13.84 2.12 -6.93
N ARG A 65 -12.77 1.97 -7.73
CA ARG A 65 -11.44 2.51 -7.40
C ARG A 65 -11.43 4.02 -7.20
N SER A 66 -12.24 4.75 -7.97
CA SER A 66 -12.30 6.20 -7.93
C SER A 66 -12.93 6.74 -6.64
N LEU A 67 -13.65 5.89 -5.89
CA LEU A 67 -14.12 6.20 -4.53
C LEU A 67 -12.99 6.23 -3.49
N PHE A 68 -11.81 5.66 -3.83
CA PHE A 68 -10.65 5.60 -2.95
C PHE A 68 -9.49 6.51 -3.42
N GLU A 69 -9.59 7.06 -4.63
CA GLU A 69 -8.66 8.04 -5.18
C GLU A 69 -8.92 9.42 -4.56
N THR A 70 -8.01 9.86 -3.71
CA THR A 70 -7.92 11.28 -3.30
C THR A 70 -6.76 11.89 -4.08
N ASP A 71 -6.77 13.19 -4.39
CA ASP A 71 -5.78 13.97 -5.20
C ASP A 71 -4.28 13.85 -4.84
N THR A 72 -3.90 12.85 -4.06
CA THR A 72 -2.58 12.21 -4.05
C THR A 72 -2.35 11.28 -5.26
N ALA A 73 -3.12 11.41 -6.35
CA ALA A 73 -2.87 10.71 -7.62
C ALA A 73 -2.02 11.54 -8.60
N ALA A 74 -1.42 12.65 -8.14
CA ALA A 74 -0.33 13.34 -8.85
C ALA A 74 1.07 12.84 -8.43
N ALA A 75 1.16 11.70 -7.74
CA ALA A 75 2.42 11.08 -7.32
C ALA A 75 2.71 9.75 -8.04
N ASP A 76 2.12 9.54 -9.22
CA ASP A 76 2.68 8.61 -10.22
C ASP A 76 4.00 9.13 -10.84
N SER A 77 4.58 10.21 -10.28
CA SER A 77 6.04 10.30 -10.22
C SER A 77 6.55 9.33 -9.15
N THR A 78 6.54 8.03 -9.46
CA THR A 78 7.47 7.09 -8.83
C THR A 78 8.85 7.67 -9.10
N GLY A 79 9.39 8.46 -8.16
CA GLY A 79 10.80 8.73 -8.14
C GLY A 79 11.47 7.36 -8.23
N SER A 80 12.36 7.18 -9.21
CA SER A 80 13.06 5.94 -9.47
C SER A 80 13.94 5.57 -8.27
N VAL A 81 13.33 5.14 -7.16
CA VAL A 81 14.04 4.76 -5.96
C VAL A 81 14.76 3.47 -6.28
N GLU A 82 16.07 3.55 -6.45
CA GLU A 82 16.90 2.38 -6.66
C GLU A 82 16.96 1.55 -5.38
N VAL A 83 16.60 0.28 -5.50
CA VAL A 83 16.58 -0.69 -4.42
C VAL A 83 17.45 -1.90 -4.77
N PRO A 84 18.02 -2.58 -3.77
CA PRO A 84 18.74 -3.81 -3.98
C PRO A 84 17.78 -4.96 -4.31
N TYR A 85 18.18 -5.76 -5.29
CA TYR A 85 17.51 -6.98 -5.74
C TYR A 85 18.38 -8.21 -5.46
N ALA A 86 17.76 -9.27 -4.98
CA ALA A 86 18.38 -10.56 -4.75
C ALA A 86 18.38 -11.41 -6.03
N ALA A 87 19.14 -12.51 -6.02
CA ALA A 87 19.25 -13.42 -7.16
C ALA A 87 17.90 -13.97 -7.66
N ASP A 88 16.95 -14.15 -6.74
CA ASP A 88 15.61 -14.67 -7.02
C ASP A 88 14.62 -13.62 -7.54
N GLY A 89 15.08 -12.38 -7.74
CA GLY A 89 14.27 -11.29 -8.26
C GLY A 89 13.51 -10.49 -7.20
N THR A 90 13.51 -10.91 -5.93
CA THR A 90 12.91 -10.09 -4.86
C THR A 90 13.75 -8.85 -4.59
N CYS A 91 13.12 -7.77 -4.14
CA CYS A 91 13.80 -6.53 -3.80
C CYS A 91 13.47 -6.04 -2.40
N PHE A 92 14.33 -5.18 -1.85
CA PHE A 92 14.00 -4.43 -0.65
C PHE A 92 12.91 -3.40 -0.96
N ASN A 93 11.73 -3.55 -0.35
CA ASN A 93 10.58 -2.70 -0.62
C ASN A 93 9.83 -2.33 0.68
N PRO A 94 8.95 -1.30 0.67
CA PRO A 94 8.25 -0.83 1.86
C PRO A 94 7.34 -1.88 2.55
N SER A 95 6.93 -2.94 1.85
CA SER A 95 6.12 -4.02 2.44
C SER A 95 6.92 -4.93 3.39
N LEU A 96 8.27 -4.85 3.38
CA LEU A 96 9.14 -5.61 4.28
C LEU A 96 9.17 -5.06 5.72
N LEU A 97 8.32 -4.08 6.05
CA LEU A 97 8.18 -3.59 7.40
C LEU A 97 7.62 -4.71 8.30
N ARG A 98 8.40 -5.13 9.29
CA ARG A 98 7.94 -6.14 10.24
C ARG A 98 6.86 -5.55 11.14
N LEU A 99 5.59 -5.91 10.90
CA LEU A 99 4.43 -5.32 11.59
C LEU A 99 4.51 -5.38 13.12
N ARG A 100 5.08 -6.45 13.69
CA ARG A 100 5.24 -6.62 15.14
C ARG A 100 6.20 -5.59 15.75
N THR A 101 7.35 -5.37 15.12
CA THR A 101 8.42 -4.51 15.65
C THR A 101 8.45 -3.12 15.01
N LYS A 102 7.62 -2.90 13.97
CA LYS A 102 7.58 -1.69 13.14
C LYS A 102 8.98 -1.28 12.64
N ALA A 103 9.75 -2.25 12.18
CA ALA A 103 11.12 -2.00 11.71
C ALA A 103 11.52 -2.87 10.52
N TYR A 104 12.39 -2.31 9.67
CA TYR A 104 13.14 -2.98 8.61
C TYR A 104 14.44 -3.52 9.19
N ALA A 105 14.73 -4.79 8.94
CA ALA A 105 15.98 -5.43 9.38
C ALA A 105 16.96 -5.53 8.22
N VAL A 106 18.10 -4.88 8.35
CA VAL A 106 19.17 -4.80 7.34
C VAL A 106 20.52 -5.06 8.00
N GLY A 107 21.54 -5.40 7.22
CA GLY A 107 22.87 -5.74 7.73
C GLY A 107 23.18 -7.24 7.66
N GLU A 108 24.21 -7.65 8.39
CA GLU A 108 24.72 -9.02 8.36
C GLU A 108 24.06 -9.92 9.40
N LYS A 109 24.24 -11.24 9.28
CA LYS A 109 23.73 -12.20 10.28
C LYS A 109 24.29 -11.93 11.69
N SER A 110 25.53 -11.45 11.77
CA SER A 110 26.23 -11.06 13.02
C SER A 110 25.83 -9.67 13.53
N HIS A 111 25.39 -8.77 12.64
CA HIS A 111 25.07 -7.38 12.99
C HIS A 111 23.82 -6.90 12.24
N VAL A 112 22.65 -7.11 12.86
CA VAL A 112 21.35 -6.71 12.32
C VAL A 112 20.96 -5.33 12.85
N VAL A 113 20.94 -4.34 11.96
CA VAL A 113 20.46 -2.99 12.22
C VAL A 113 18.98 -2.89 11.91
N ARG A 114 18.23 -2.16 12.74
CA ARG A 114 16.78 -1.99 12.59
C ARG A 114 16.43 -0.52 12.40
N PHE A 115 15.68 -0.24 11.33
CA PHE A 115 15.21 1.11 11.00
C PHE A 115 13.69 1.17 11.01
N ASN A 116 13.10 2.28 11.44
CA ASN A 116 11.65 2.48 11.47
C ASN A 116 11.08 3.05 10.16
N THR A 117 11.94 3.54 9.27
CA THR A 117 11.57 4.07 7.95
C THR A 117 12.29 3.30 6.84
N PHE A 118 11.64 3.26 5.67
CA PHE A 118 12.17 2.56 4.50
C PHE A 118 13.40 3.28 3.95
N GLU A 119 13.34 4.60 3.92
CA GLU A 119 14.37 5.47 3.38
C GLU A 119 15.67 5.36 4.20
N ALA A 120 15.59 5.38 5.53
CA ALA A 120 16.77 5.22 6.38
C ALA A 120 17.41 3.84 6.25
N ALA A 121 16.59 2.80 6.11
CA ALA A 121 17.07 1.44 5.84
C ALA A 121 17.76 1.35 4.48
N LEU A 122 17.19 1.98 3.45
CA LEU A 122 17.74 1.98 2.11
C LEU A 122 19.07 2.74 2.03
N GLU A 123 19.17 3.91 2.68
CA GLU A 123 20.43 4.65 2.78
C GLU A 123 21.52 3.82 3.46
N TYR A 124 21.18 3.10 4.53
CA TYR A 124 22.13 2.17 5.15
C TYR A 124 22.54 1.03 4.22
N LEU A 125 21.60 0.46 3.44
CA LEU A 125 21.93 -0.56 2.45
C LEU A 125 22.86 -0.04 1.34
N LYS A 126 22.79 1.25 0.97
CA LYS A 126 23.68 1.84 -0.04
C LYS A 126 25.13 1.97 0.47
N THR A 127 25.34 2.13 1.78
CA THR A 127 26.68 2.24 2.35
C THR A 127 27.38 0.88 2.50
N MET A 128 26.62 -0.22 2.55
CA MET A 128 27.18 -1.57 2.69
C MET A 128 27.34 -2.26 1.31
N LYS A 129 28.45 -2.99 1.11
CA LYS A 129 28.72 -3.76 -0.12
C LYS A 129 29.19 -5.18 0.22
N PRO A 130 28.42 -6.23 -0.13
CA PRO A 130 27.11 -6.22 -0.77
C PRO A 130 25.98 -5.88 0.23
N ALA A 131 24.92 -5.22 -0.24
CA ALA A 131 23.71 -4.97 0.53
C ALA A 131 23.07 -6.26 1.02
N LYS A 132 22.77 -6.37 2.31
CA LYS A 132 22.11 -7.54 2.90
C LYS A 132 20.90 -7.11 3.71
N TRP A 133 19.77 -7.78 3.50
CA TRP A 133 18.53 -7.49 4.21
C TRP A 133 17.76 -8.75 4.53
N TRP A 134 16.84 -8.63 5.48
CA TRP A 134 15.96 -9.73 5.85
C TRP A 134 14.63 -9.62 5.11
N ARG A 135 14.13 -10.75 4.62
CA ARG A 135 12.81 -10.86 4.00
C ARG A 135 12.09 -12.14 4.45
N PRO A 136 10.75 -12.18 4.44
CA PRO A 136 10.02 -13.42 4.65
C PRO A 136 10.12 -14.35 3.43
N ASN A 137 10.25 -15.64 3.68
CA ASN A 137 10.11 -16.71 2.70
C ASN A 137 8.63 -17.09 2.54
N GLN A 138 8.30 -17.98 1.59
CA GLN A 138 6.91 -18.45 1.38
C GLN A 138 6.26 -19.05 2.64
N LYS A 139 7.06 -19.69 3.52
CA LYS A 139 6.59 -20.22 4.81
C LYS A 139 6.36 -19.14 5.89
N GLY A 140 6.73 -17.88 5.63
CA GLY A 140 6.65 -16.78 6.59
C GLY A 140 7.89 -16.60 7.48
N ASP A 141 8.86 -17.52 7.39
CA ASP A 141 10.14 -17.41 8.09
C ASP A 141 11.02 -16.32 7.49
N TRP A 142 11.78 -15.60 8.31
CA TRP A 142 12.64 -14.53 7.85
C TRP A 142 14.03 -15.06 7.50
N GLY A 143 14.44 -14.89 6.25
CA GLY A 143 15.76 -15.24 5.75
C GLY A 143 16.60 -14.00 5.39
N LEU A 144 17.92 -14.12 5.53
CA LEU A 144 18.88 -13.11 5.07
C LEU A 144 19.14 -13.28 3.59
N VAL A 145 19.06 -12.20 2.82
CA VAL A 145 19.40 -12.18 1.40
C VAL A 145 20.45 -11.13 1.09
N THR A 146 21.18 -11.37 0.01
CA THR A 146 22.27 -10.52 -0.46
C THR A 146 21.91 -9.91 -1.81
N ALA A 147 22.24 -8.64 -1.99
CA ALA A 147 22.01 -7.90 -3.22
C ALA A 147 22.94 -8.42 -4.32
N VAL A 148 22.35 -8.68 -5.48
CA VAL A 148 23.06 -9.04 -6.71
C VAL A 148 23.05 -7.85 -7.68
N ARG A 149 21.98 -7.05 -7.68
CA ARG A 149 21.86 -5.85 -8.53
C ARG A 149 21.07 -4.76 -7.83
N TRP A 150 21.22 -3.54 -8.31
CA TRP A 150 20.39 -2.39 -7.93
C TRP A 150 19.54 -2.00 -9.13
N ALA A 151 18.26 -1.72 -8.90
CA ALA A 151 17.34 -1.27 -9.95
C ALA A 151 16.16 -0.50 -9.34
N PRO A 152 15.35 0.20 -10.14
CA PRO A 152 14.19 0.93 -9.65
C PRO A 152 13.19 0.01 -8.92
N LEU A 153 12.57 0.53 -7.86
CA LEU A 153 11.49 -0.13 -7.13
C LEU A 153 10.34 -0.46 -8.12
N PRO A 154 9.89 -1.72 -8.22
CA PRO A 154 8.83 -2.07 -9.14
C PRO A 154 7.51 -1.49 -8.62
N THR A 155 6.63 -1.07 -9.54
CA THR A 155 5.27 -0.69 -9.17
C THR A 155 4.55 -1.87 -8.50
N PRO A 156 3.59 -1.62 -7.60
CA PRO A 156 2.91 -2.70 -6.86
C PRO A 156 2.31 -3.78 -7.75
N ALA A 157 1.90 -3.45 -8.98
CA ALA A 157 1.40 -4.39 -9.98
C ALA A 157 2.47 -5.31 -10.62
N SER A 158 3.76 -4.96 -10.50
CA SER A 158 4.89 -5.68 -11.10
C SER A 158 5.80 -6.35 -10.06
N MET A 159 5.39 -6.43 -8.79
CA MET A 159 6.19 -7.07 -7.75
C MET A 159 6.30 -8.59 -8.00
N PRO A 160 7.51 -9.15 -8.15
CA PRO A 160 7.68 -10.58 -8.31
C PRO A 160 7.32 -11.30 -7.01
N THR A 161 6.46 -12.31 -7.10
CA THR A 161 6.20 -13.25 -6.01
C THR A 161 7.47 -14.07 -5.75
N PRO A 162 7.83 -14.37 -4.49
CA PRO A 162 9.04 -15.12 -4.17
C PRO A 162 9.04 -16.47 -4.91
N ARG A 163 10.03 -16.68 -5.80
CA ARG A 163 10.27 -17.97 -6.45
C ARG A 163 10.70 -19.01 -5.41
N PRO A 164 10.37 -20.30 -5.62
CA PRO A 164 10.95 -21.36 -4.80
C PRO A 164 12.48 -21.24 -4.87
N SER A 165 13.12 -21.09 -3.72
CA SER A 165 14.54 -21.37 -3.61
C SER A 165 14.70 -22.85 -3.92
N ASP A 166 15.31 -23.16 -5.07
CA ASP A 166 15.88 -24.47 -5.33
C ASP A 166 16.91 -24.73 -4.22
N ASP A 167 16.47 -25.41 -3.17
CA ASP A 167 17.34 -26.07 -2.21
C ASP A 167 17.86 -27.34 -2.93
N SER A 168 18.66 -27.12 -3.97
CA SER A 168 19.53 -28.13 -4.55
C SER A 168 20.89 -28.04 -3.86
N SER A 169 21.16 -29.07 -3.05
CA SER A 169 22.49 -29.63 -2.78
C SER A 169 23.38 -28.81 -1.83
N ALA A 170 24.05 -29.36 -0.83
CA ALA A 170 24.36 -30.73 -0.41
C ALA A 170 24.75 -30.70 1.08
#